data_AF-A0A3S4CAE8-F1
#
_entry.id   AF-A0A3S4CAE8-F1
#
_cell.length_a   1.000
_cell.length_b   1.000
_cell.length_c   1.000
_cell.angle_alpha   90.00
_cell.angle_beta   90.00
_cell.angle_gamma   90.00
#
_symmetry.space_group_name_H-M   'P 1'
#
loop_
_entity.id
_entity.type
_entity.pdbx_description
1 polymer ?
#
loop_
_entity_poly.entity_id
_entity_poly.type
_entity_poly.pdbx_seq_one_letter_code
_entity_poly.pdbx_strand_id
1 'polypeptide(L)'
;MAARYLLLGVVTAGCVTATSVTCSASAPLSCHNTTSYDTCCLNYPGGHLLQTQFWDTNPATGPSDSWTIHGLWPDHCDGTYDSSCDPSRAYTNITQILQAAAPSTLQYMQTYWKDINGNDESFWEHEWGKHGTCISTLNPSCYINYQPTQEAVDFFDRTVSMFQSLPSYSWLSAAGIVPSTTTTYTLSAIQSALTSKFGYAVTINCNSNNELNELWYHYNVQGSVQSGTFEPTSPVGSGSTCPSTGIKYLPKPGGTTVTTATTMTTATASTPVSSASPTTTAPGGALSGKGYLNVITGGAQKGCIISSGTWYTTGTCATFTATPSGSGGFTLTSSKGKCAISSSNALTCSSSVTSPTVFTYDGTYVDYAGSSAFYAASVPSGTTQAAVYTTPNTVSLKLTWQAI
;
A
#
# COMPACT_ATOMS: atom_id res chain seq x y z
N MET A 1 79.45 4.71 30.87
CA MET A 1 78.25 5.57 30.86
C MET A 1 77.18 4.88 30.04
N ALA A 2 76.11 4.41 30.66
CA ALA A 2 75.04 3.69 29.99
C ALA A 2 74.12 4.67 29.26
N ALA A 3 74.02 4.56 27.93
CA ALA A 3 73.05 5.29 27.14
C ALA A 3 71.67 4.63 27.30
N ARG A 4 70.77 5.30 28.02
CA ARG A 4 69.35 4.94 28.08
C ARG A 4 68.68 5.44 26.80
N TYR A 5 68.36 4.53 25.89
CA TYR A 5 67.44 4.80 24.80
C TYR A 5 66.01 4.74 25.34
N LEU A 6 65.35 5.90 25.42
CA LEU A 6 63.94 6.01 25.73
C LEU A 6 63.16 5.66 24.45
N LEU A 7 62.63 4.44 24.33
CA LEU A 7 61.62 4.15 23.32
C LEU A 7 60.33 4.87 23.72
N LEU A 8 60.00 5.97 23.03
CA LEU A 8 58.63 6.47 23.01
C LEU A 8 57.79 5.48 22.19
N GLY A 9 57.03 4.64 22.88
CA GLY A 9 55.96 3.88 22.26
C GLY A 9 54.89 4.85 21.76
N VAL A 10 54.75 4.97 20.45
CA VAL A 10 53.59 5.63 19.84
C VAL A 10 52.40 4.70 20.07
N VAL A 11 51.55 5.05 21.04
CA VAL A 11 50.23 4.44 21.16
C VAL A 11 49.37 5.04 20.05
N THR A 12 49.32 4.37 18.91
CA THR A 12 48.25 4.61 17.94
C THR A 12 46.96 4.14 18.58
N ALA A 13 46.18 5.06 19.13
CA ALA A 13 44.78 4.80 19.42
C ALA A 13 44.10 4.49 18.07
N GLY A 14 44.00 3.20 17.73
CA GLY A 14 43.21 2.77 16.59
C GLY A 14 41.79 3.26 16.85
N CYS A 15 41.32 4.18 16.01
CA CYS A 15 39.92 4.58 16.01
C CYS A 15 39.12 3.34 15.62
N VAL A 16 38.57 2.62 16.60
CA VAL A 16 37.72 1.46 16.33
C VAL A 16 36.43 2.01 15.76
N THR A 17 36.24 1.88 14.45
CA THR A 17 35.08 2.41 13.73
C THR A 17 33.82 1.67 14.17
N ALA A 18 32.77 2.42 14.50
CA ALA A 18 31.46 1.85 14.77
C ALA A 18 30.95 1.10 13.53
N THR A 19 30.53 -0.15 13.68
CA THR A 19 30.12 -1.02 12.56
C THR A 19 29.07 -2.02 13.03
N SER A 20 28.20 -2.46 12.12
CA SER A 20 27.35 -3.63 12.39
C SER A 20 28.22 -4.89 12.55
N VAL A 21 27.69 -5.91 13.24
CA VAL A 21 28.32 -7.23 13.28
C VAL A 21 28.47 -7.81 11.88
N THR A 22 29.54 -8.58 11.66
CA THR A 22 29.76 -9.28 10.39
C THR A 22 29.15 -10.67 10.45
N CYS A 23 28.31 -10.98 9.46
CA CYS A 23 27.66 -12.28 9.37
C CYS A 23 28.43 -13.23 8.46
N SER A 24 28.32 -14.54 8.74
CA SER A 24 28.90 -15.56 7.86
C SER A 24 28.29 -15.47 6.47
N ALA A 25 29.10 -15.64 5.43
CA ALA A 25 28.60 -15.82 4.06
C ALA A 25 27.73 -17.09 3.92
N SER A 26 27.83 -18.02 4.87
CA SER A 26 26.98 -19.21 4.98
C SER A 26 25.78 -19.01 5.91
N ALA A 27 25.46 -17.77 6.30
CA ALA A 27 24.26 -17.49 7.08
C ALA A 27 23.04 -18.04 6.33
N PRO A 28 22.04 -18.58 7.03
CA PRO A 28 20.86 -19.09 6.37
C PRO A 28 20.03 -17.94 5.80
N LEU A 29 19.29 -18.22 4.72
CA LEU A 29 18.33 -17.29 4.14
C LEU A 29 17.12 -17.16 5.07
N SER A 30 16.68 -15.93 5.35
CA SER A 30 15.46 -15.68 6.13
C SER A 30 14.24 -16.36 5.50
N CYS A 31 13.26 -16.75 6.31
CA CYS A 31 12.09 -17.55 5.92
C CYS A 31 12.34 -19.00 5.47
N HIS A 32 13.59 -19.44 5.34
CA HIS A 32 13.92 -20.84 5.01
C HIS A 32 14.55 -21.60 6.18
N ASN A 33 15.05 -20.88 7.20
CA ASN A 33 15.61 -21.50 8.38
C ASN A 33 14.53 -21.90 9.40
N THR A 34 14.58 -23.13 9.87
CA THR A 34 13.67 -23.67 10.91
C THR A 34 14.35 -23.88 12.26
N THR A 35 15.62 -23.51 12.37
CA THR A 35 16.42 -23.65 13.60
C THR A 35 16.70 -22.28 14.23
N SER A 36 16.96 -22.25 15.54
CA SER A 36 17.37 -21.01 16.22
C SER A 36 18.69 -20.51 15.64
N TYR A 37 18.79 -19.21 15.39
CA TYR A 37 19.97 -18.53 14.85
C TYR A 37 20.10 -17.14 15.47
N ASP A 38 21.29 -16.56 15.40
CA ASP A 38 21.54 -15.19 15.86
C ASP A 38 20.74 -14.17 15.03
N THR A 39 19.86 -13.42 15.66
CA THR A 39 18.97 -12.45 15.00
C THR A 39 19.68 -11.18 14.54
N CYS A 40 20.95 -10.99 14.90
CA CYS A 40 21.82 -10.01 14.27
C CYS A 40 22.31 -10.46 12.87
N CYS A 41 22.22 -11.76 12.57
CA CYS A 41 22.63 -12.36 11.30
C CYS A 41 21.52 -13.16 10.59
N LEU A 42 20.30 -13.07 11.10
CA LEU A 42 19.10 -13.61 10.47
C LEU A 42 17.92 -12.67 10.78
N ASN A 43 17.27 -12.16 9.73
CA ASN A 43 16.05 -11.39 9.89
C ASN A 43 14.91 -12.30 10.37
N TYR A 44 14.47 -12.11 11.61
CA TYR A 44 13.40 -12.88 12.25
C TYR A 44 12.76 -12.08 13.40
N PRO A 45 11.43 -12.07 13.56
CA PRO A 45 10.45 -12.86 12.80
C PRO A 45 10.07 -12.24 11.45
N GLY A 46 10.36 -10.94 11.25
CA GLY A 46 10.19 -10.22 10.00
C GLY A 46 11.25 -10.56 8.93
N GLY A 47 11.23 -11.81 8.45
CA GLY A 47 12.21 -12.35 7.51
C GLY A 47 11.93 -12.05 6.04
N HIS A 48 10.73 -11.58 5.70
CA HIS A 48 10.31 -11.27 4.34
C HIS A 48 10.31 -9.75 4.14
N LEU A 49 11.28 -9.22 3.41
CA LEU A 49 11.48 -7.78 3.28
C LEU A 49 10.83 -7.25 2.00
N LEU A 50 10.09 -6.15 2.12
CA LEU A 50 9.43 -5.48 0.99
C LEU A 50 10.07 -4.13 0.73
N GLN A 51 10.67 -3.93 -0.45
CA GLN A 51 10.97 -2.58 -0.94
C GLN A 51 9.73 -2.06 -1.68
N THR A 52 9.10 -1.02 -1.15
CA THR A 52 7.83 -0.51 -1.64
C THR A 52 8.00 0.85 -2.31
N GLN A 53 7.24 1.08 -3.39
CA GLN A 53 7.35 2.28 -4.23
C GLN A 53 5.98 2.89 -4.51
N PHE A 54 5.95 4.22 -4.68
CA PHE A 54 4.77 5.00 -5.04
C PHE A 54 4.83 5.56 -6.46
N TRP A 55 3.66 5.68 -7.06
CA TRP A 55 3.40 6.53 -8.22
C TRP A 55 2.32 7.56 -7.90
N ASP A 56 2.75 8.71 -7.39
CA ASP A 56 1.84 9.80 -7.00
C ASP A 56 1.65 10.79 -8.14
N THR A 57 0.40 11.05 -8.52
CA THR A 57 0.07 11.92 -9.67
C THR A 57 -0.74 13.14 -9.28
N ASN A 58 -1.46 13.12 -8.16
CA ASN A 58 -2.25 14.26 -7.70
C ASN A 58 -2.41 14.29 -6.16
N PRO A 59 -1.63 15.12 -5.44
CA PRO A 59 -0.50 15.88 -5.97
C PRO A 59 0.62 14.94 -6.44
N ALA A 60 1.44 15.40 -7.37
CA ALA A 60 2.59 14.60 -7.83
C ALA A 60 3.81 14.82 -6.95
N THR A 61 4.55 13.74 -6.73
CA THR A 61 5.81 13.73 -5.98
C THR A 61 6.94 13.18 -6.84
N GLY A 62 8.17 13.63 -6.57
CA GLY A 62 9.38 13.20 -7.28
C GLY A 62 9.38 13.51 -8.79
N PRO A 63 10.37 12.97 -9.53
CA PRO A 63 10.49 13.20 -10.97
C PRO A 63 9.33 12.60 -11.77
N SER A 64 9.00 13.22 -12.91
CA SER A 64 7.89 12.81 -13.77
C SER A 64 8.09 11.45 -14.45
N ASP A 65 9.33 10.98 -14.50
CA ASP A 65 9.81 9.75 -15.11
C ASP A 65 10.40 8.78 -14.07
N SER A 66 10.00 8.92 -12.81
CA SER A 66 10.44 8.03 -11.74
C SER A 66 9.30 7.71 -10.78
N TRP A 67 9.30 6.47 -10.32
CA TRP A 67 8.61 6.10 -9.08
C TRP A 67 9.34 6.74 -7.89
N THR A 68 8.71 6.74 -6.72
CA THR A 68 9.29 7.22 -5.45
C THR A 68 9.29 6.09 -4.43
N ILE A 69 10.09 6.21 -3.38
CA ILE A 69 10.13 5.28 -2.26
C ILE A 69 8.89 5.49 -1.40
N HIS A 70 8.25 4.38 -1.03
CA HIS A 70 7.31 4.33 0.08
C HIS A 70 8.06 3.88 1.34
N GLY A 71 8.70 2.71 1.32
CA GLY A 71 9.51 2.24 2.45
C GLY A 71 10.22 0.90 2.24
N LEU A 72 10.70 0.36 3.36
CA LEU A 72 11.27 -0.98 3.49
C LEU A 72 10.64 -1.67 4.71
N TRP A 73 9.88 -2.75 4.47
CA TRP A 73 9.03 -3.33 5.52
C TRP A 73 9.40 -4.77 5.84
N PRO A 74 9.53 -5.13 7.14
CA PRO A 74 9.74 -6.51 7.57
C PRO A 74 8.40 -7.24 7.83
N ASP A 75 7.97 -8.04 6.87
CA ASP A 75 6.84 -8.96 7.04
C ASP A 75 7.33 -10.29 7.61
N HIS A 76 6.45 -10.96 8.35
CA HIS A 76 6.57 -12.37 8.67
C HIS A 76 6.50 -13.20 7.39
N CYS A 77 7.05 -14.41 7.44
CA CYS A 77 7.13 -15.30 6.28
C CYS A 77 5.76 -15.80 5.76
N ASP A 78 4.68 -15.57 6.51
CA ASP A 78 3.30 -15.84 6.11
C ASP A 78 2.57 -14.61 5.54
N GLY A 79 3.22 -13.44 5.51
CA GLY A 79 2.68 -12.17 5.05
C GLY A 79 1.87 -11.38 6.08
N THR A 80 1.86 -11.81 7.34
CA THR A 80 1.51 -10.92 8.46
C THR A 80 2.69 -10.00 8.79
N TYR A 81 2.52 -8.99 9.66
CA TYR A 81 3.63 -8.11 10.04
C TYR A 81 3.46 -7.58 11.47
N ASP A 82 4.59 -7.24 12.09
CA ASP A 82 4.63 -6.46 13.33
C ASP A 82 4.79 -4.97 13.00
N SER A 83 4.38 -4.10 13.92
CA SER A 83 4.50 -2.65 13.75
C SER A 83 4.87 -1.95 15.03
N SER A 84 5.67 -0.90 14.94
CA SER A 84 6.05 -0.04 16.07
C SER A 84 6.71 -0.82 17.21
N CYS A 85 7.67 -1.67 16.86
CA CYS A 85 8.23 -2.69 17.76
C CYS A 85 9.10 -2.12 18.88
N ASP A 86 9.61 -0.90 18.74
CA ASP A 86 10.43 -0.25 19.77
C ASP A 86 10.18 1.26 19.85
N PRO A 87 9.28 1.70 20.77
CA PRO A 87 9.00 3.12 20.98
C PRO A 87 10.22 3.92 21.47
N SER A 88 11.22 3.29 22.09
CA SER A 88 12.41 4.01 22.59
C SER A 88 13.35 4.46 21.47
N ARG A 89 13.23 3.82 20.30
CA ARG A 89 13.96 4.18 19.08
C ARG A 89 13.11 4.93 18.06
N ALA A 90 11.85 5.25 18.37
CA ALA A 90 10.99 6.03 17.48
C ALA A 90 11.41 7.51 17.46
N TYR A 91 12.38 7.85 16.61
CA TYR A 91 12.94 9.19 16.50
C TYR A 91 12.00 10.17 15.79
N THR A 92 12.10 11.45 16.18
CA THR A 92 11.29 12.56 15.63
C THR A 92 12.17 13.67 15.04
N ASN A 93 13.35 13.28 14.52
CA ASN A 93 14.36 14.18 13.97
C ASN A 93 15.26 13.48 12.95
N ILE A 94 14.66 12.63 12.09
CA ILE A 94 15.33 11.85 11.05
C ILE A 94 16.15 12.74 10.12
N THR A 95 15.63 13.90 9.69
CA THR A 95 16.39 14.86 8.88
C THR A 95 17.71 15.24 9.54
N GLN A 96 17.72 15.51 10.84
CA GLN A 96 18.93 15.92 11.56
C GLN A 96 19.93 14.77 11.71
N ILE A 97 19.42 13.57 12.00
CA ILE A 97 20.23 12.34 12.06
C ILE A 97 20.94 12.11 10.73
N LEU A 98 20.21 12.10 9.63
CA LEU A 98 20.77 11.86 8.29
C LEU A 98 21.65 13.03 7.82
N GLN A 99 21.30 14.27 8.15
CA GLN A 99 22.14 15.42 7.80
C GLN A 99 23.54 15.33 8.43
N ALA A 100 23.64 14.76 9.64
CA ALA A 100 24.90 14.58 10.34
C ALA A 100 25.70 13.36 9.84
N ALA A 101 25.03 12.25 9.53
CA ALA A 101 25.68 10.96 9.27
C ALA A 101 25.66 10.52 7.79
N ALA A 102 24.62 10.84 7.04
CA ALA A 102 24.40 10.42 5.65
C ALA A 102 23.78 11.53 4.79
N PRO A 103 24.47 12.68 4.60
CA PRO A 103 23.91 13.84 3.89
C PRO A 103 23.56 13.55 2.42
N SER A 104 24.27 12.63 1.76
CA SER A 104 23.94 12.19 0.40
C SER A 104 22.62 11.42 0.32
N THR A 105 22.34 10.58 1.33
CA THR A 105 21.09 9.83 1.43
C THR A 105 19.94 10.76 1.68
N LEU A 106 20.09 11.72 2.61
CA LEU A 106 19.10 12.77 2.83
C LEU A 106 18.80 13.55 1.54
N GLN A 107 19.83 13.97 0.81
CA GLN A 107 19.64 14.68 -0.46
C GLN A 107 18.87 13.86 -1.49
N TYR A 108 19.15 12.56 -1.58
CA TYR A 108 18.42 11.66 -2.46
C TYR A 108 16.95 11.51 -2.02
N MET A 109 16.70 11.31 -0.72
CA MET A 109 15.36 11.19 -0.14
C MET A 109 14.51 12.44 -0.38
N GLN A 110 15.09 13.63 -0.29
CA GLN A 110 14.41 14.90 -0.57
C GLN A 110 13.84 14.99 -1.99
N THR A 111 14.29 14.13 -2.91
CA THR A 111 13.77 14.01 -4.28
C THR A 111 12.91 12.76 -4.47
N TYR A 112 13.33 11.62 -3.92
CA TYR A 112 12.77 10.31 -4.27
C TYR A 112 11.99 9.63 -3.15
N TRP A 113 11.99 10.11 -1.91
CA TRP A 113 11.21 9.57 -0.78
C TRP A 113 10.35 10.69 -0.19
N LYS A 114 9.23 10.95 -0.84
CA LYS A 114 8.41 12.15 -0.60
C LYS A 114 7.10 11.79 0.06
N ASP A 115 6.67 12.63 0.99
CA ASP A 115 5.29 12.63 1.45
C ASP A 115 4.40 13.32 0.41
N ILE A 116 3.30 12.67 0.03
CA ILE A 116 2.29 13.25 -0.85
C ILE A 116 1.63 14.50 -0.24
N ASN A 117 1.63 14.63 1.09
CA ASN A 117 1.09 15.81 1.79
C ASN A 117 2.15 16.90 2.05
N GLY A 118 3.39 16.70 1.61
CA GLY A 118 4.47 17.68 1.69
C GLY A 118 5.20 17.77 3.03
N ASN A 119 4.98 16.83 3.96
CA ASN A 119 5.74 16.73 5.21
C ASN A 119 6.60 15.46 5.23
N ASP A 120 7.73 15.52 4.52
CA ASP A 120 8.63 14.36 4.39
C ASP A 120 9.19 13.89 5.73
N GLU A 121 9.49 14.80 6.66
CA GLU A 121 10.03 14.43 7.97
C GLU A 121 9.07 13.52 8.73
N SER A 122 7.80 13.93 8.86
CA SER A 122 6.79 13.09 9.54
C SER A 122 6.59 11.74 8.84
N PHE A 123 6.82 11.68 7.54
CA PHE A 123 6.71 10.43 6.79
C PHE A 123 7.93 9.52 7.04
N TRP A 124 9.15 10.05 7.05
CA TRP A 124 10.33 9.28 7.39
C TRP A 124 10.32 8.82 8.85
N GLU A 125 9.83 9.65 9.77
CA GLU A 125 9.58 9.26 11.17
C GLU A 125 8.59 8.08 11.25
N HIS A 126 7.52 8.11 10.45
CA HIS A 126 6.55 7.01 10.37
C HIS A 126 7.20 5.72 9.88
N GLU A 127 7.91 5.78 8.76
CA GLU A 127 8.54 4.60 8.15
C GLU A 127 9.59 3.97 9.08
N TRP A 128 10.43 4.79 9.71
CA TRP A 128 11.39 4.31 10.71
C TRP A 128 10.68 3.75 11.96
N GLY A 129 9.81 4.55 12.58
CA GLY A 129 9.16 4.21 13.84
C GLY A 129 8.29 2.97 13.73
N LYS A 130 7.54 2.82 12.64
CA LYS A 130 6.61 1.71 12.42
C LYS A 130 7.27 0.46 11.86
N HIS A 131 8.19 0.60 10.90
CA HIS A 131 8.76 -0.52 10.16
C HIS A 131 10.24 -0.76 10.49
N GLY A 132 11.07 0.28 10.46
CA GLY A 132 12.50 0.17 10.74
C GLY A 132 12.81 -0.39 12.14
N THR A 133 12.03 0.01 13.16
CA THR A 133 12.18 -0.51 14.53
C THR A 133 11.90 -2.01 14.67
N CYS A 134 11.19 -2.61 13.72
CA CYS A 134 10.83 -4.03 13.70
C CYS A 134 11.87 -4.94 13.00
N ILE A 135 12.93 -4.36 12.42
CA ILE A 135 13.99 -5.13 11.78
C ILE A 135 14.98 -5.61 12.84
N SER A 136 14.98 -6.90 13.14
CA SER A 136 15.79 -7.49 14.21
C SER A 136 17.29 -7.25 14.06
N THR A 137 17.78 -7.26 12.82
CA THR A 137 19.20 -7.09 12.50
C THR A 137 19.68 -5.64 12.68
N LEU A 138 18.76 -4.69 12.83
CA LEU A 138 19.04 -3.27 13.12
C LEU A 138 19.01 -2.95 14.62
N ASN A 139 18.85 -3.93 15.50
CA ASN A 139 18.94 -3.66 16.95
C ASN A 139 20.32 -3.11 17.33
N PRO A 140 20.42 -2.12 18.24
CA PRO A 140 21.71 -1.57 18.68
C PRO A 140 22.71 -2.61 19.20
N SER A 141 22.23 -3.73 19.77
CA SER A 141 23.07 -4.85 20.20
C SER A 141 23.80 -5.56 19.05
N CYS A 142 23.37 -5.35 17.80
CA CYS A 142 24.00 -5.86 16.60
C CYS A 142 25.11 -4.95 16.07
N TYR A 143 25.53 -3.95 16.83
CA TYR A 143 26.60 -3.03 16.48
C TYR A 143 27.77 -3.14 17.45
N ILE A 144 28.99 -3.14 16.89
CA ILE A 144 30.23 -3.04 17.63
C ILE A 144 30.53 -1.55 17.79
N ASN A 145 30.68 -1.08 19.04
CA ASN A 145 30.85 0.34 19.38
C ASN A 145 29.73 1.25 18.84
N TYR A 146 28.50 0.77 18.96
CA TYR A 146 27.27 1.46 18.58
C TYR A 146 27.33 2.97 18.86
N GLN A 147 27.05 3.77 17.84
CA GLN A 147 26.78 5.19 18.01
C GLN A 147 25.26 5.41 18.00
N PRO A 148 24.72 6.32 18.83
CA PRO A 148 23.30 6.62 18.85
C PRO A 148 22.78 6.91 17.44
N THR A 149 21.64 6.31 17.09
CA THR A 149 20.91 6.46 15.81
C THR A 149 21.58 5.84 14.57
N GLN A 150 22.74 5.18 14.72
CA GLN A 150 23.45 4.56 13.60
C GLN A 150 22.57 3.58 12.80
N GLU A 151 21.70 2.85 13.48
CA GLU A 151 20.80 1.89 12.87
C GLU A 151 19.69 2.52 12.03
N ALA A 152 19.26 3.74 12.38
CA ALA A 152 18.30 4.48 11.56
C ALA A 152 18.98 4.93 10.27
N VAL A 153 20.23 5.41 10.35
CA VAL A 153 21.04 5.77 9.18
C VAL A 153 21.16 4.57 8.23
N ASP A 154 21.55 3.41 8.75
CA ASP A 154 21.69 2.18 7.96
C ASP A 154 20.38 1.74 7.30
N PHE A 155 19.23 1.93 7.96
CA PHE A 155 17.91 1.66 7.39
C PHE A 155 17.62 2.54 6.16
N PHE A 156 17.83 3.86 6.28
CA PHE A 156 17.58 4.79 5.19
C PHE A 156 18.55 4.57 4.03
N ASP A 157 19.84 4.40 4.32
CA ASP A 157 20.88 4.09 3.32
C ASP A 157 20.54 2.81 2.55
N ARG A 158 20.16 1.75 3.28
CA ARG A 158 19.79 0.48 2.66
C ARG A 158 18.56 0.61 1.77
N THR A 159 17.51 1.28 2.26
CA THR A 159 16.28 1.48 1.51
C THR A 159 16.53 2.26 0.22
N VAL A 160 17.33 3.33 0.28
CA VAL A 160 17.73 4.12 -0.89
C VAL A 160 18.53 3.28 -1.88
N SER A 161 19.52 2.52 -1.42
CA SER A 161 20.34 1.66 -2.28
C SER A 161 19.51 0.60 -3.00
N MET A 162 18.57 -0.04 -2.29
CA MET A 162 17.66 -1.01 -2.89
C MET A 162 16.75 -0.37 -3.94
N PHE A 163 16.16 0.79 -3.63
CA PHE A 163 15.32 1.51 -4.58
C PHE A 163 16.06 1.89 -5.87
N GLN A 164 17.32 2.34 -5.77
CA GLN A 164 18.15 2.66 -6.93
C GLN A 164 18.35 1.47 -7.88
N SER A 165 18.33 0.24 -7.36
CA SER A 165 18.42 -0.99 -8.16
C SER A 165 17.10 -1.42 -8.82
N LEU A 166 15.99 -0.74 -8.51
CA LEU A 166 14.63 -1.07 -8.92
C LEU A 166 13.99 0.07 -9.74
N PRO A 167 14.51 0.42 -10.94
CA PRO A 167 14.02 1.54 -11.75
C PRO A 167 12.70 1.19 -12.47
N SER A 168 11.62 1.04 -11.71
CA SER A 168 10.29 0.60 -12.16
C SER A 168 9.79 1.33 -13.41
N TYR A 169 9.95 2.66 -13.47
CA TYR A 169 9.57 3.45 -14.64
C TYR A 169 10.29 2.98 -15.91
N SER A 170 11.62 2.82 -15.83
CA SER A 170 12.45 2.42 -16.97
C SER A 170 12.09 1.01 -17.44
N TRP A 171 11.80 0.09 -16.51
CA TRP A 171 11.37 -1.26 -16.85
C TRP A 171 10.01 -1.31 -17.54
N LEU A 172 9.04 -0.55 -17.04
CA LEU A 172 7.72 -0.41 -17.67
C LEU A 172 7.82 0.26 -19.04
N SER A 173 8.58 1.36 -19.13
CA SER A 173 8.78 2.12 -20.37
C SER A 173 9.42 1.26 -21.47
N ALA A 174 10.43 0.45 -21.13
CA ALA A 174 11.07 -0.48 -22.06
C ALA A 174 10.10 -1.55 -22.62
N ALA A 175 8.99 -1.82 -21.92
CA ALA A 175 7.91 -2.71 -22.37
C ALA A 175 6.77 -1.95 -23.08
N GLY A 176 6.92 -0.65 -23.33
CA GLY A 176 5.87 0.21 -23.93
C GLY A 176 4.77 0.61 -22.96
N ILE A 177 4.95 0.37 -21.65
CA ILE A 177 4.03 0.79 -20.59
C ILE A 177 4.52 2.13 -20.05
N VAL A 178 3.98 3.22 -20.61
CA VAL A 178 4.36 4.60 -20.27
C VAL A 178 3.15 5.36 -19.72
N PRO A 179 3.34 6.41 -18.92
CA PRO A 179 2.21 7.17 -18.43
C PRO A 179 1.38 7.81 -19.56
N SER A 180 0.06 7.69 -19.47
CA SER A 180 -0.89 8.16 -20.49
C SER A 180 -2.23 8.55 -19.85
N THR A 181 -2.87 9.58 -20.39
CA THR A 181 -4.24 9.99 -20.00
C THR A 181 -5.33 9.21 -20.74
N THR A 182 -4.96 8.44 -21.76
CA THR A 182 -5.91 7.76 -22.66
C THR A 182 -5.68 6.25 -22.75
N THR A 183 -4.45 5.81 -22.59
CA THR A 183 -4.07 4.40 -22.63
C THR A 183 -4.30 3.75 -21.28
N THR A 184 -4.81 2.53 -21.30
CA THR A 184 -4.89 1.67 -20.10
C THR A 184 -4.19 0.36 -20.36
N TYR A 185 -3.79 -0.31 -19.28
CA TYR A 185 -2.99 -1.53 -19.31
C TYR A 185 -3.72 -2.69 -18.64
N THR A 186 -3.27 -3.91 -18.93
CA THR A 186 -3.69 -5.11 -18.20
C THR A 186 -2.71 -5.38 -17.07
N LEU A 187 -3.21 -5.98 -15.98
CA LEU A 187 -2.35 -6.41 -14.87
C LEU A 187 -1.27 -7.38 -15.36
N SER A 188 -1.64 -8.29 -16.26
CA SER A 188 -0.71 -9.25 -16.84
C SER A 188 0.44 -8.61 -17.61
N ALA A 189 0.18 -7.51 -18.33
CA ALA A 189 1.22 -6.80 -19.08
C ALA A 189 2.21 -6.11 -18.13
N ILE A 190 1.70 -5.41 -17.11
CA ILE A 190 2.53 -4.76 -16.07
C ILE A 190 3.33 -5.81 -15.32
N GLN A 191 2.70 -6.90 -14.87
CA GLN A 191 3.36 -8.00 -14.18
C GLN A 191 4.48 -8.61 -15.03
N SER A 192 4.22 -8.90 -16.30
CA SER A 192 5.21 -9.49 -17.20
C SER A 192 6.40 -8.56 -17.41
N ALA A 193 6.17 -7.25 -17.57
CA ALA A 193 7.23 -6.26 -17.73
C ALA A 193 8.15 -6.24 -16.50
N LEU A 194 7.58 -6.14 -15.29
CA LEU A 194 8.34 -6.09 -14.05
C LEU A 194 9.05 -7.41 -13.74
N THR A 195 8.35 -8.54 -13.84
CA THR A 195 8.92 -9.87 -13.59
C THR A 195 10.03 -10.23 -14.56
N SER A 196 9.98 -9.77 -15.82
CA SER A 196 11.08 -9.99 -16.78
C SER A 196 12.41 -9.33 -16.37
N LYS A 197 12.36 -8.33 -15.48
CA LYS A 197 13.52 -7.60 -14.98
C LYS A 197 13.90 -7.99 -13.56
N PHE A 198 12.91 -8.17 -12.70
CA PHE A 198 13.09 -8.53 -11.30
C PHE A 198 13.32 -10.04 -11.08
N GLY A 199 12.88 -10.89 -12.01
CA GLY A 199 12.96 -12.35 -11.92
C GLY A 199 11.81 -13.00 -11.14
N TYR A 200 11.08 -12.23 -10.33
CA TYR A 200 9.97 -12.70 -9.51
C TYR A 200 8.71 -11.85 -9.71
N ALA A 201 7.58 -12.34 -9.20
CA ALA A 201 6.36 -11.55 -9.16
C ALA A 201 6.52 -10.36 -8.20
N VAL A 202 6.05 -9.21 -8.65
CA VAL A 202 5.93 -7.95 -7.90
C VAL A 202 4.47 -7.79 -7.48
N THR A 203 4.19 -7.38 -6.25
CA THR A 203 2.82 -7.02 -5.86
C THR A 203 2.49 -5.65 -6.45
N ILE A 204 1.43 -5.59 -7.28
CA ILE A 204 1.03 -4.40 -8.03
C ILE A 204 -0.28 -3.90 -7.45
N ASN A 205 -0.29 -2.70 -6.90
CA ASN A 205 -1.48 -2.14 -6.27
C ASN A 205 -1.98 -0.92 -7.03
N CYS A 206 -3.30 -0.85 -7.15
CA CYS A 206 -4.01 0.28 -7.69
C CYS A 206 -4.83 0.94 -6.60
N ASN A 207 -5.04 2.25 -6.74
CA ASN A 207 -6.03 2.95 -5.93
C ASN A 207 -7.46 2.60 -6.38
N SER A 208 -8.44 3.15 -5.67
CA SER A 208 -9.87 2.93 -5.95
C SER A 208 -10.32 3.35 -7.36
N ASN A 209 -9.55 4.19 -8.04
CA ASN A 209 -9.82 4.66 -9.39
C ASN A 209 -9.17 3.77 -10.46
N ASN A 210 -8.62 2.61 -10.10
CA ASN A 210 -7.81 1.75 -10.98
C ASN A 210 -6.52 2.43 -11.47
N GLU A 211 -6.01 3.42 -10.75
CA GLU A 211 -4.73 4.03 -11.08
C GLU A 211 -3.63 3.24 -10.40
N LEU A 212 -2.63 2.86 -11.19
CA LEU A 212 -1.42 2.21 -10.72
C LEU A 212 -0.76 3.11 -9.66
N ASN A 213 -0.59 2.59 -8.45
CA ASN A 213 -0.25 3.40 -7.28
C ASN A 213 0.95 2.87 -6.49
N GLU A 214 1.04 1.55 -6.25
CA GLU A 214 2.19 0.98 -5.55
C GLU A 214 2.76 -0.26 -6.23
N LEU A 215 4.06 -0.46 -6.04
CA LEU A 215 4.78 -1.67 -6.40
C LEU A 215 5.57 -2.16 -5.20
N TRP A 216 5.42 -3.43 -4.83
CA TRP A 216 6.16 -4.04 -3.73
C TRP A 216 7.05 -5.18 -4.24
N TYR A 217 8.36 -5.01 -4.05
CA TYR A 217 9.39 -5.96 -4.42
C TYR A 217 9.80 -6.78 -3.20
N HIS A 218 9.70 -8.11 -3.32
CA HIS A 218 9.83 -9.03 -2.20
C HIS A 218 11.21 -9.70 -2.16
N TYR A 219 11.80 -9.75 -0.97
CA TYR A 219 13.12 -10.30 -0.73
C TYR A 219 13.14 -11.18 0.51
N ASN A 220 13.89 -12.28 0.44
CA ASN A 220 14.50 -12.86 1.63
C ASN A 220 15.92 -12.30 1.77
N VAL A 221 16.51 -12.39 2.96
CA VAL A 221 17.81 -11.79 3.26
C VAL A 221 18.75 -12.85 3.82
N GLN A 222 19.92 -12.96 3.22
CA GLN A 222 21.03 -13.73 3.75
C GLN A 222 21.95 -12.79 4.55
N GLY A 223 21.99 -12.96 5.87
CA GLY A 223 22.70 -12.07 6.78
C GLY A 223 21.83 -10.93 7.30
N SER A 224 22.41 -9.73 7.39
CA SER A 224 21.78 -8.54 8.01
C SER A 224 21.22 -7.55 6.98
N VAL A 225 20.36 -6.60 7.40
CA VAL A 225 19.89 -5.55 6.49
C VAL A 225 21.01 -4.61 6.05
N GLN A 226 21.95 -4.30 6.94
CA GLN A 226 23.07 -3.40 6.67
C GLN A 226 23.96 -3.90 5.53
N SER A 227 24.34 -5.18 5.59
CA SER A 227 25.43 -5.73 4.75
C SER A 227 25.10 -7.03 4.04
N GLY A 228 23.96 -7.66 4.35
CA GLY A 228 23.55 -8.93 3.77
C GLY A 228 23.10 -8.83 2.32
N THR A 229 22.89 -10.00 1.74
CA THR A 229 22.41 -10.14 0.36
C THR A 229 20.89 -10.27 0.37
N PHE A 230 20.22 -9.45 -0.43
CA PHE A 230 18.78 -9.50 -0.59
C PHE A 230 18.47 -10.33 -1.84
N GLU A 231 17.85 -11.48 -1.63
CA GLU A 231 17.50 -12.44 -2.67
C GLU A 231 16.04 -12.26 -3.05
N PRO A 232 15.72 -11.86 -4.29
CA PRO A 232 14.35 -11.77 -4.78
C PRO A 232 13.56 -13.06 -4.52
N THR A 233 12.30 -12.92 -4.12
CA THR A 233 11.42 -14.06 -3.83
C THR A 233 9.99 -13.80 -4.28
N SER A 234 9.18 -14.85 -4.31
CA SER A 234 7.74 -14.73 -4.58
C SER A 234 7.03 -13.96 -3.47
N PRO A 235 5.99 -13.16 -3.79
CA PRO A 235 5.14 -12.50 -2.80
C PRO A 235 4.50 -13.48 -1.81
N VAL A 236 4.30 -13.03 -0.58
CA VAL A 236 3.45 -13.66 0.43
C VAL A 236 2.35 -12.69 0.84
N GLY A 237 1.34 -13.18 1.56
CA GLY A 237 0.23 -12.35 2.01
C GLY A 237 -0.77 -12.02 0.89
N SER A 238 -1.25 -10.77 0.88
CA SER A 238 -2.31 -10.33 -0.03
C SER A 238 -1.80 -10.08 -1.44
N GLY A 239 -2.58 -10.49 -2.44
CA GLY A 239 -2.26 -10.23 -3.86
C GLY A 239 -2.58 -8.80 -4.31
N SER A 240 -2.33 -8.54 -5.59
CA SER A 240 -2.59 -7.26 -6.27
C SER A 240 -4.00 -6.70 -6.01
N THR A 241 -4.09 -5.40 -5.71
CA THR A 241 -5.37 -4.67 -5.66
C THR A 241 -5.86 -4.17 -7.03
N CYS A 242 -5.03 -4.26 -8.07
CA CYS A 242 -5.41 -3.82 -9.41
C CYS A 242 -6.43 -4.74 -10.10
N PRO A 243 -7.32 -4.20 -10.96
CA PRO A 243 -8.17 -5.00 -11.83
C PRO A 243 -7.34 -5.72 -12.91
N SER A 244 -7.89 -6.77 -13.52
CA SER A 244 -7.20 -7.49 -14.60
C SER A 244 -6.93 -6.63 -15.85
N THR A 245 -7.77 -5.65 -16.12
CA THR A 245 -7.71 -4.74 -17.28
C THR A 245 -8.13 -3.33 -16.91
N GLY A 246 -7.78 -2.34 -17.74
CA GLY A 246 -8.23 -0.96 -17.55
C GLY A 246 -7.44 -0.20 -16.49
N ILE A 247 -6.22 -0.66 -16.17
CA ILE A 247 -5.32 0.01 -15.24
C ILE A 247 -4.84 1.31 -15.88
N LYS A 248 -5.04 2.42 -15.20
CA LYS A 248 -4.55 3.73 -15.60
C LYS A 248 -3.14 3.93 -15.05
N TYR A 249 -2.18 4.19 -15.92
CA TYR A 249 -0.88 4.70 -15.51
C TYR A 249 -0.81 6.18 -15.87
N LEU A 250 -1.24 7.05 -14.96
CA LEU A 250 -1.43 8.48 -15.29
C LEU A 250 -0.09 9.24 -15.27
N PRO A 251 0.11 10.25 -16.14
CA PRO A 251 1.31 11.07 -16.11
C PRO A 251 1.35 11.97 -14.88
N LYS A 252 2.53 12.15 -14.30
CA LYS A 252 2.81 13.24 -13.36
C LYS A 252 2.85 14.58 -14.12
N PRO A 253 2.35 15.70 -13.56
CA PRO A 253 2.47 17.02 -14.15
C PRO A 253 3.94 17.36 -14.49
N GLY A 254 4.18 17.88 -15.69
CA GLY A 254 5.53 18.18 -16.19
C GLY A 254 6.20 17.05 -17.00
N GLY A 255 5.61 15.85 -17.04
CA GLY A 255 6.09 14.76 -17.90
C GLY A 255 5.73 14.95 -19.37
N THR A 256 6.61 14.54 -20.28
CA THR A 256 6.33 14.52 -21.72
C THR A 256 5.24 13.48 -22.01
N THR A 257 4.05 13.94 -22.41
CA THR A 257 2.99 13.07 -22.92
C THR A 257 3.43 12.44 -24.23
N VAL A 258 3.89 11.18 -24.19
CA VAL A 258 4.15 10.42 -25.42
C VAL A 258 2.81 9.92 -25.96
N THR A 259 2.23 10.70 -26.88
CA THR A 259 1.09 10.25 -27.69
C THR A 259 1.60 9.29 -28.75
N THR A 260 1.67 7.99 -28.43
CA THR A 260 2.05 6.97 -29.43
C THR A 260 0.89 6.78 -30.41
N ALA A 261 1.02 7.37 -31.59
CA ALA A 261 0.14 7.13 -32.73
C ALA A 261 0.43 5.74 -33.31
N THR A 262 -0.37 4.73 -32.93
CA THR A 262 -0.32 3.43 -33.59
C THR A 262 -1.18 3.47 -34.85
N THR A 263 -0.51 3.44 -35.99
CA THR A 263 -1.05 3.27 -37.34
C THR A 263 -1.89 1.99 -37.41
N MET A 264 -3.19 2.09 -37.66
CA MET A 264 -3.96 1.00 -38.26
C MET A 264 -4.80 1.53 -39.42
N THR A 265 -4.62 0.84 -40.54
CA THR A 265 -5.18 1.01 -41.87
C THR A 265 -6.71 0.96 -41.90
N THR A 266 -7.29 1.98 -42.54
CA THR A 266 -8.47 2.00 -43.42
C THR A 266 -9.62 1.01 -43.19
N ALA A 267 -10.76 1.53 -42.69
CA ALA A 267 -12.09 1.19 -43.20
C ALA A 267 -13.10 2.32 -42.90
N THR A 268 -13.38 3.08 -43.95
CA THR A 268 -14.62 3.78 -44.34
C THR A 268 -15.65 4.22 -43.28
N ALA A 269 -15.65 5.55 -43.06
CA ALA A 269 -16.76 6.50 -42.94
C ALA A 269 -18.15 6.03 -42.45
N SER A 270 -18.59 6.62 -41.34
CA SER A 270 -19.79 7.47 -41.32
C SER A 270 -19.82 8.39 -40.09
N THR A 271 -19.79 9.69 -40.33
CA THR A 271 -20.20 10.78 -39.41
C THR A 271 -21.73 10.96 -39.54
N PRO A 272 -22.47 11.40 -38.49
CA PRO A 272 -22.46 12.82 -38.12
C PRO A 272 -22.58 13.17 -36.61
N VAL A 273 -21.89 14.27 -36.26
CA VAL A 273 -22.33 15.46 -35.48
C VAL A 273 -22.75 15.32 -34.00
N SER A 274 -21.90 15.94 -33.16
CA SER A 274 -22.12 16.83 -32.00
C SER A 274 -23.37 16.69 -31.12
N SER A 275 -23.17 16.59 -29.80
CA SER A 275 -23.53 17.64 -28.82
C SER A 275 -23.25 17.20 -27.37
N ALA A 276 -22.78 18.13 -26.54
CA ALA A 276 -22.57 17.98 -25.10
C ALA A 276 -23.88 18.04 -24.27
N SER A 277 -23.75 17.73 -22.97
CA SER A 277 -24.60 18.07 -21.78
C SER A 277 -25.47 16.96 -21.11
N PRO A 278 -25.92 17.10 -19.83
CA PRO A 278 -25.71 16.11 -18.74
C PRO A 278 -27.01 15.62 -18.01
N THR A 279 -26.86 14.84 -16.90
CA THR A 279 -27.86 14.49 -15.84
C THR A 279 -28.91 13.39 -16.21
N THR A 280 -29.57 12.57 -15.36
CA THR A 280 -30.22 12.71 -14.04
C THR A 280 -30.63 11.36 -13.39
N THR A 281 -30.74 11.38 -12.05
CA THR A 281 -31.58 10.56 -11.17
C THR A 281 -33.05 10.49 -11.63
N ALA A 282 -33.70 9.32 -11.53
CA ALA A 282 -35.16 9.18 -11.75
C ALA A 282 -35.93 9.11 -10.41
N PRO A 283 -37.19 9.58 -10.35
CA PRO A 283 -37.96 9.67 -9.10
C PRO A 283 -38.54 8.30 -8.70
N GLY A 284 -38.27 7.85 -7.48
CA GLY A 284 -38.91 6.68 -6.86
C GLY A 284 -38.50 5.31 -7.41
N GLY A 285 -37.31 5.17 -8.00
CA GLY A 285 -36.89 3.95 -8.67
C GLY A 285 -35.44 3.57 -8.39
N ALA A 286 -35.22 2.25 -8.28
CA ALA A 286 -33.98 1.51 -8.45
C ALA A 286 -32.70 2.36 -8.60
N LEU A 287 -31.85 2.33 -7.58
CA LEU A 287 -30.51 2.89 -7.70
C LEU A 287 -29.74 2.20 -8.83
N SER A 288 -28.95 2.99 -9.54
CA SER A 288 -28.10 2.54 -10.64
C SER A 288 -26.74 3.20 -10.52
N GLY A 289 -25.70 2.48 -10.93
CA GLY A 289 -24.33 2.99 -10.95
C GLY A 289 -23.60 2.76 -9.63
N LYS A 290 -22.49 3.47 -9.44
CA LYS A 290 -21.62 3.28 -8.27
C LYS A 290 -21.96 4.27 -7.18
N GLY A 291 -21.68 3.88 -5.94
CA GLY A 291 -21.87 4.77 -4.80
C GLY A 291 -21.44 4.15 -3.48
N TYR A 292 -21.46 4.96 -2.44
CA TYR A 292 -21.22 4.55 -1.06
C TYR A 292 -22.54 4.35 -0.32
N LEU A 293 -22.55 3.41 0.60
CA LEU A 293 -23.62 3.24 1.59
C LEU A 293 -23.19 3.88 2.90
N ASN A 294 -23.63 5.11 3.14
CA ASN A 294 -23.32 5.84 4.36
C ASN A 294 -24.27 5.42 5.48
N VAL A 295 -23.74 5.25 6.69
CA VAL A 295 -24.53 4.83 7.85
C VAL A 295 -24.97 6.06 8.63
N ILE A 296 -26.28 6.24 8.79
CA ILE A 296 -26.89 7.30 9.60
C ILE A 296 -27.42 6.68 10.90
N THR A 297 -26.94 7.16 12.04
CA THR A 297 -27.47 6.79 13.36
C THR A 297 -27.45 7.98 14.32
N GLY A 298 -28.45 8.09 15.18
CA GLY A 298 -28.62 9.27 16.05
C GLY A 298 -28.76 10.59 15.28
N GLY A 299 -29.25 10.55 14.04
CA GLY A 299 -29.44 11.72 13.17
C GLY A 299 -28.18 12.23 12.44
N ALA A 300 -27.03 11.58 12.60
CA ALA A 300 -25.79 11.98 11.94
C ALA A 300 -25.19 10.82 11.13
N GLN A 301 -24.45 11.16 10.06
CA GLN A 301 -23.61 10.18 9.37
C GLN A 301 -22.47 9.75 10.28
N LYS A 302 -22.35 8.44 10.52
CA LYS A 302 -21.30 7.83 11.33
C LYS A 302 -20.72 6.67 10.57
N GLY A 303 -19.76 6.95 9.69
CA GLY A 303 -19.12 5.92 8.88
C GLY A 303 -20.02 5.38 7.77
N CYS A 304 -19.73 4.17 7.33
CA CYS A 304 -20.32 3.58 6.13
C CYS A 304 -20.16 2.06 6.10
N ILE A 305 -20.85 1.43 5.15
CA ILE A 305 -20.74 0.00 4.89
C ILE A 305 -19.44 -0.27 4.12
N ILE A 306 -18.73 -1.31 4.54
CA ILE A 306 -17.51 -1.78 3.90
C ILE A 306 -17.78 -3.05 3.08
N SER A 307 -16.75 -3.54 2.39
CA SER A 307 -16.92 -4.47 1.26
C SER A 307 -17.54 -5.81 1.63
N SER A 308 -17.48 -6.25 2.89
CA SER A 308 -18.13 -7.46 3.39
C SER A 308 -19.62 -7.28 3.76
N GLY A 309 -20.15 -6.06 3.74
CA GLY A 309 -21.50 -5.74 4.22
C GLY A 309 -21.57 -5.30 5.70
N THR A 310 -20.42 -5.19 6.38
CA THR A 310 -20.32 -4.69 7.76
C THR A 310 -20.17 -3.17 7.79
N TRP A 311 -20.41 -2.56 8.96
CA TRP A 311 -20.28 -1.13 9.22
C TRP A 311 -18.93 -0.80 9.86
N TYR A 312 -18.29 0.27 9.40
CA TYR A 312 -17.05 0.81 9.94
C TYR A 312 -17.07 2.35 10.05
N THR A 313 -16.44 2.93 11.07
CA THR A 313 -16.54 4.38 11.41
C THR A 313 -15.29 5.20 11.15
N THR A 314 -14.14 4.57 10.98
CA THR A 314 -12.81 5.21 10.95
C THR A 314 -12.00 4.91 9.69
N GLY A 315 -12.56 4.11 8.77
CA GLY A 315 -11.90 3.76 7.51
C GLY A 315 -12.72 4.07 6.27
N THR A 316 -12.18 3.68 5.13
CA THR A 316 -12.73 3.99 3.81
C THR A 316 -14.02 3.22 3.52
N CYS A 317 -15.02 3.94 3.02
CA CYS A 317 -16.27 3.35 2.57
C CYS A 317 -16.06 2.42 1.38
N ALA A 318 -16.75 1.29 1.35
CA ALA A 318 -16.72 0.46 0.16
C ALA A 318 -17.59 1.07 -0.92
N THR A 319 -17.08 1.04 -2.15
CA THR A 319 -17.90 1.29 -3.33
C THR A 319 -18.79 0.08 -3.57
N PHE A 320 -20.08 0.36 -3.74
CA PHE A 320 -21.06 -0.59 -4.20
C PHE A 320 -21.48 -0.22 -5.62
N THR A 321 -21.81 -1.23 -6.42
CA THR A 321 -22.54 -1.06 -7.67
C THR A 321 -23.99 -1.43 -7.42
N ALA A 322 -24.88 -0.45 -7.61
CA ALA A 322 -26.32 -0.66 -7.68
C ALA A 322 -26.69 -1.01 -9.12
N THR A 323 -27.31 -2.18 -9.30
CA THR A 323 -27.81 -2.63 -10.60
C THR A 323 -29.34 -2.74 -10.52
N PRO A 324 -30.09 -1.96 -11.32
CA PRO A 324 -31.54 -2.05 -11.37
C PRO A 324 -32.02 -3.48 -11.60
N SER A 325 -33.04 -3.90 -10.86
CA SER A 325 -33.57 -5.26 -10.87
C SER A 325 -35.08 -5.27 -10.58
N GLY A 326 -35.87 -5.85 -11.49
CA GLY A 326 -37.32 -5.94 -11.35
C GLY A 326 -38.06 -4.60 -11.44
N SER A 327 -39.30 -4.56 -10.94
CA SER A 327 -40.23 -3.43 -11.01
C SER A 327 -39.94 -2.32 -9.98
N GLY A 328 -38.70 -1.82 -9.94
CA GLY A 328 -38.31 -0.65 -9.12
C GLY A 328 -37.27 -0.91 -8.03
N GLY A 329 -36.75 -2.13 -7.91
CA GLY A 329 -35.66 -2.46 -6.99
C GLY A 329 -34.28 -2.48 -7.65
N PHE A 330 -33.24 -2.70 -6.85
CA PHE A 330 -31.86 -2.84 -7.32
C PHE A 330 -31.12 -3.87 -6.48
N THR A 331 -30.08 -4.46 -7.06
CA THR A 331 -29.14 -5.32 -6.34
C THR A 331 -27.86 -4.57 -6.07
N LEU A 332 -27.20 -4.91 -4.96
CA LEU A 332 -25.91 -4.33 -4.57
C LEU A 332 -24.79 -5.35 -4.80
N THR A 333 -23.67 -4.90 -5.33
CA THR A 333 -22.44 -5.70 -5.47
C THR A 333 -21.26 -4.88 -4.97
N SER A 334 -20.45 -5.46 -4.08
CA SER A 334 -19.19 -4.89 -3.61
C SER A 334 -18.00 -5.61 -4.26
N SER A 335 -16.78 -5.19 -3.92
CA SER A 335 -15.56 -5.92 -4.30
C SER A 335 -15.47 -7.35 -3.72
N LYS A 336 -16.24 -7.69 -2.69
CA LYS A 336 -16.31 -9.06 -2.16
C LYS A 336 -17.32 -9.92 -2.89
N GLY A 337 -18.23 -9.34 -3.67
CA GLY A 337 -19.23 -10.06 -4.45
C GLY A 337 -20.62 -9.48 -4.27
N LYS A 338 -21.64 -10.23 -4.71
CA LYS A 338 -23.03 -9.82 -4.59
C LYS A 338 -23.42 -9.67 -3.12
N CYS A 339 -24.28 -8.71 -2.83
CA CYS A 339 -24.80 -8.48 -1.48
C CYS A 339 -26.16 -9.14 -1.31
N ALA A 340 -26.36 -9.78 -0.17
CA ALA A 340 -27.63 -10.35 0.24
C ALA A 340 -27.85 -10.17 1.75
N ILE A 341 -29.11 -10.18 2.15
CA ILE A 341 -29.49 -10.44 3.54
C ILE A 341 -29.40 -11.94 3.75
N SER A 342 -28.48 -12.37 4.62
CA SER A 342 -28.26 -13.78 4.94
C SER A 342 -29.45 -14.39 5.71
N SER A 343 -29.42 -15.70 5.91
CA SER A 343 -30.40 -16.40 6.77
C SER A 343 -30.36 -15.95 8.24
N SER A 344 -29.26 -15.33 8.68
CA SER A 344 -29.14 -14.69 10.00
C SER A 344 -29.60 -13.23 10.01
N ASN A 345 -30.28 -12.77 8.95
CA ASN A 345 -30.76 -11.40 8.76
C ASN A 345 -29.63 -10.35 8.65
N ALA A 346 -28.38 -10.77 8.36
CA ALA A 346 -27.25 -9.86 8.25
C ALA A 346 -26.98 -9.48 6.80
N LEU A 347 -26.72 -8.20 6.54
CA LEU A 347 -26.20 -7.73 5.26
C LEU A 347 -24.80 -8.30 5.05
N THR A 348 -24.65 -9.11 4.01
CA THR A 348 -23.39 -9.79 3.67
C THR A 348 -23.11 -9.63 2.19
N CYS A 349 -21.88 -9.25 1.84
CA CYS A 349 -21.40 -9.23 0.47
C CYS A 349 -20.22 -10.18 0.33
N SER A 350 -20.35 -11.18 -0.55
CA SER A 350 -19.38 -12.26 -0.69
C SER A 350 -19.50 -12.91 -2.07
N SER A 351 -18.42 -13.55 -2.54
CA SER A 351 -18.39 -14.28 -3.81
C SER A 351 -19.26 -15.53 -3.74
N SER A 352 -19.54 -16.02 -2.53
CA SER A 352 -20.48 -17.10 -2.27
C SER A 352 -21.95 -16.71 -2.44
N VAL A 353 -22.28 -15.41 -2.53
CA VAL A 353 -23.65 -14.95 -2.74
C VAL A 353 -24.02 -15.14 -4.21
N THR A 354 -24.79 -16.18 -4.50
CA THR A 354 -25.29 -16.48 -5.85
C THR A 354 -26.62 -15.77 -6.15
N SER A 355 -27.48 -15.65 -5.14
CA SER A 355 -28.79 -14.98 -5.19
C SER A 355 -28.74 -13.65 -4.43
N PRO A 356 -28.54 -12.50 -5.11
CA PRO A 356 -28.49 -11.19 -4.47
C PRO A 356 -29.86 -10.78 -3.93
N THR A 357 -29.87 -10.02 -2.84
CA THR A 357 -31.09 -9.38 -2.36
C THR A 357 -31.44 -8.18 -3.23
N VAL A 358 -32.72 -8.04 -3.55
CA VAL A 358 -33.26 -6.83 -4.18
C VAL A 358 -33.67 -5.84 -3.09
N PHE A 359 -33.07 -4.66 -3.12
CA PHE A 359 -33.37 -3.52 -2.26
C PHE A 359 -34.22 -2.50 -3.00
N THR A 360 -34.86 -1.59 -2.27
CA THR A 360 -35.56 -0.43 -2.83
C THR A 360 -34.95 0.86 -2.29
N TYR A 361 -35.31 2.01 -2.86
CA TYR A 361 -34.80 3.31 -2.45
C TYR A 361 -35.95 4.31 -2.37
N ASP A 362 -36.17 4.92 -1.21
CA ASP A 362 -37.30 5.83 -0.97
C ASP A 362 -37.02 7.28 -1.43
N GLY A 363 -35.85 7.52 -2.03
CA GLY A 363 -35.34 8.85 -2.38
C GLY A 363 -34.36 9.43 -1.36
N THR A 364 -34.24 8.82 -0.18
CA THR A 364 -33.29 9.19 0.88
C THR A 364 -32.53 7.97 1.40
N TYR A 365 -33.22 6.90 1.74
CA TYR A 365 -32.70 5.71 2.38
C TYR A 365 -32.86 4.45 1.51
N VAL A 366 -31.93 3.53 1.67
CA VAL A 366 -32.04 2.16 1.15
C VAL A 366 -33.02 1.38 2.03
N ASP A 367 -33.93 0.68 1.37
CA ASP A 367 -34.99 -0.10 1.99
C ASP A 367 -34.81 -1.59 1.70
N TYR A 368 -35.17 -2.41 2.69
CA TYR A 368 -35.34 -3.85 2.53
C TYR A 368 -36.71 -4.26 3.08
N ALA A 369 -37.48 -5.00 2.28
CA ALA A 369 -38.82 -5.48 2.64
C ALA A 369 -39.77 -4.35 3.16
N GLY A 370 -39.67 -3.15 2.58
CA GLY A 370 -40.52 -2.00 2.93
C GLY A 370 -40.09 -1.23 4.19
N SER A 371 -38.88 -1.48 4.70
CA SER A 371 -38.32 -0.76 5.85
C SER A 371 -36.92 -0.21 5.55
N SER A 372 -36.69 1.06 5.91
CA SER A 372 -35.35 1.69 5.93
C SER A 372 -34.56 1.39 7.20
N ALA A 373 -35.15 0.68 8.18
CA ALA A 373 -34.51 0.42 9.47
C ALA A 373 -33.59 -0.80 9.39
N PHE A 374 -32.32 -0.55 9.71
CA PHE A 374 -31.29 -1.56 9.96
C PHE A 374 -30.79 -1.44 11.39
N TYR A 375 -30.03 -2.43 11.84
CA TYR A 375 -29.60 -2.50 13.24
C TYR A 375 -28.18 -3.05 13.41
N ALA A 376 -27.54 -2.71 14.52
CA ALA A 376 -26.25 -3.26 14.94
C ALA A 376 -26.25 -3.48 16.47
N ALA A 377 -25.34 -4.33 16.96
CA ALA A 377 -25.20 -4.58 18.41
C ALA A 377 -24.57 -3.38 19.15
N SER A 378 -23.69 -2.63 18.49
CA SER A 378 -23.05 -1.42 19.02
C SER A 378 -22.54 -0.54 17.89
N VAL A 379 -22.17 0.71 18.20
CA VAL A 379 -21.48 1.60 17.27
C VAL A 379 -20.01 1.18 17.21
N PRO A 380 -19.46 0.79 16.04
CA PRO A 380 -18.06 0.40 15.94
C PRO A 380 -17.12 1.59 16.19
N SER A 381 -15.93 1.31 16.73
CA SER A 381 -14.89 2.30 17.00
C SER A 381 -13.49 1.70 16.79
N GLY A 382 -12.51 2.57 16.53
CA GLY A 382 -11.12 2.15 16.31
C GLY A 382 -10.98 1.26 15.08
N THR A 383 -10.56 0.00 15.25
CA THR A 383 -10.45 -0.99 14.18
C THR A 383 -11.62 -1.98 14.13
N THR A 384 -12.58 -1.85 15.05
CA THR A 384 -13.72 -2.79 15.18
C THR A 384 -14.75 -2.52 14.09
N GLN A 385 -15.32 -3.58 13.52
CA GLN A 385 -16.44 -3.52 12.57
C GLN A 385 -17.72 -4.06 13.24
N ALA A 386 -18.88 -3.57 12.81
CA ALA A 386 -20.17 -4.06 13.29
C ALA A 386 -20.97 -4.74 12.18
N ALA A 387 -21.55 -5.91 12.46
CA ALA A 387 -22.51 -6.52 11.55
C ALA A 387 -23.80 -5.68 11.48
N VAL A 388 -24.39 -5.58 10.29
CA VAL A 388 -25.63 -4.84 10.03
C VAL A 388 -26.75 -5.82 9.78
N TYR A 389 -27.83 -5.70 10.56
CA TYR A 389 -28.96 -6.62 10.57
C TYR A 389 -30.25 -5.93 10.11
N THR A 390 -31.19 -6.71 9.59
CA THR A 390 -32.55 -6.24 9.24
C THR A 390 -33.58 -6.52 10.35
N THR A 391 -33.16 -7.16 11.45
CA THR A 391 -33.98 -7.39 12.65
C THR A 391 -33.54 -6.50 13.80
N PRO A 392 -34.46 -6.05 14.68
CA PRO A 392 -34.15 -5.13 15.78
C PRO A 392 -32.95 -5.55 16.66
N ASN A 393 -32.09 -4.58 16.98
CA ASN A 393 -30.94 -4.71 17.87
C ASN A 393 -30.70 -3.37 18.62
N THR A 394 -29.71 -3.31 19.50
CA THR A 394 -29.42 -2.18 20.40
C THR A 394 -29.25 -0.84 19.69
N VAL A 395 -28.60 -0.82 18.52
CA VAL A 395 -28.40 0.40 17.73
C VAL A 395 -29.27 0.33 16.49
N SER A 396 -30.15 1.32 16.30
CA SER A 396 -30.90 1.54 15.06
C SER A 396 -30.11 2.46 14.12
N LEU A 397 -30.10 2.11 12.84
CA LEU A 397 -29.41 2.86 11.79
C LEU A 397 -30.20 2.84 10.47
N LYS A 398 -29.87 3.79 9.59
CA LYS A 398 -30.35 3.86 8.21
C LYS A 398 -29.17 3.93 7.25
N LEU A 399 -29.38 3.51 6.01
CA LEU A 399 -28.36 3.57 4.96
C LEU A 399 -28.76 4.61 3.92
N THR A 400 -27.88 5.56 3.63
CA THR A 400 -28.07 6.51 2.51
C THR A 400 -27.13 6.17 1.37
N TRP A 401 -27.56 6.47 0.14
CA TRP A 401 -26.75 6.28 -1.05
C TRP A 401 -26.07 7.58 -1.45
N GLN A 402 -24.76 7.53 -1.64
CA GLN A 402 -23.98 8.62 -2.21
C GLN A 402 -23.40 8.14 -3.55
N ALA A 403 -24.02 8.58 -4.65
CA ALA A 403 -23.53 8.26 -6.00
C ALA A 403 -22.12 8.81 -6.24
N ILE A 404 -21.32 8.09 -7.04
CA ILE A 404 -19.97 8.49 -7.44
C ILE A 404 -19.72 8.30 -8.93
#